data_AF-A0A7S3ZKP6-F1
#
_entry.id   AF-A0A7S3ZKP6-F1
#
_cell.length_a   1.000
_cell.length_b   1.000
_cell.length_c   1.000
_cell.angle_alpha   90.00
_cell.angle_beta   90.00
_cell.angle_gamma   90.00
#
_symmetry.space_group_name_H-M   'P 1'
#
loop_
_entity.id
_entity.type
_entity.pdbx_description
1 polymer ?
#
loop_
_entity_poly.entity_id
_entity_poly.type
_entity_poly.pdbx_seq_one_letter_code
_entity_poly.pdbx_strand_id
1 'polypeptide(L)'
;TGATLLGLCRHGGQIPWHASAAVAVGPLDSPRLDKELEEIKQEGNWTFETIEGCIRCRKVEQPWPFIDVYATELHVKDDIDVTQSEDNAADHLAEIRYASEAARKKRPDDAWRISKLYPLKACTFRGSSRCRSRPPAPHDSRDWLARVY
;
A
#
# COMPACT_ATOMS: atom_id res chain seq x y z
N THR A 1 -0.25 0.48 4.24
CA THR A 1 0.52 -0.66 4.78
C THR A 1 1.14 -0.29 6.14
N GLY A 2 1.64 -1.27 6.89
CA GLY A 2 2.40 -1.11 8.13
C GLY A 2 1.69 -0.27 9.22
N ALA A 3 2.44 0.62 9.85
CA ALA A 3 1.98 1.46 10.95
C ALA A 3 0.81 2.37 10.56
N THR A 4 0.72 2.76 9.28
CA THR A 4 -0.44 3.50 8.76
C THR A 4 -1.70 2.63 8.83
N LEU A 5 -1.64 1.38 8.39
CA LEU A 5 -2.78 0.45 8.51
C LEU A 5 -3.10 0.14 9.99
N LEU A 6 -2.08 0.02 10.85
CA LEU A 6 -2.27 -0.15 12.29
C LEU A 6 -3.08 1.00 12.91
N GLY A 7 -2.69 2.25 12.63
CA GLY A 7 -3.42 3.42 13.11
C GLY A 7 -4.85 3.49 12.57
N LEU A 8 -5.03 3.18 11.28
CA LEU A 8 -6.35 3.10 10.65
C LEU A 8 -7.24 2.07 11.36
N CYS A 9 -6.74 0.87 11.63
CA CYS A 9 -7.50 -0.17 12.31
C CYS A 9 -7.75 0.14 13.79
N ARG A 10 -6.81 0.78 14.48
CA ARG A 10 -6.88 1.01 15.94
C ARG A 10 -7.75 2.20 16.33
N HIS A 11 -7.66 3.31 15.61
CA HIS A 11 -8.37 4.55 15.96
C HIS A 11 -8.91 5.31 14.74
N GLY A 12 -8.84 4.72 13.54
CA GLY A 12 -9.35 5.33 12.31
C GLY A 12 -8.46 6.45 11.79
N GLY A 13 -7.18 6.52 12.15
CA GLY A 13 -6.35 7.67 11.80
C GLY A 13 -4.87 7.37 11.79
N GLN A 14 -4.06 8.37 11.43
CA GLN A 14 -2.62 8.29 11.61
C GLN A 14 -2.28 8.13 13.10
N ILE A 15 -1.23 7.38 13.41
CA ILE A 15 -0.72 7.27 14.78
C ILE A 15 -0.11 8.63 15.16
N PRO A 16 -0.49 9.28 16.27
CA PRO A 16 -0.15 10.69 16.53
C PRO A 16 1.34 11.05 16.52
N TRP A 17 2.22 10.12 16.91
CA TRP A 17 3.68 10.32 16.93
C TRP A 17 4.38 9.88 15.63
N HIS A 18 3.66 9.30 14.66
CA HIS A 18 4.22 9.00 13.35
C HIS A 18 4.17 10.24 12.47
N ALA A 19 5.30 10.66 11.93
CA ALA A 19 5.40 11.82 11.04
C ALA A 19 5.09 11.50 9.56
N SER A 20 4.90 10.23 9.22
CA SER A 20 4.69 9.78 7.84
C SER A 20 3.58 8.74 7.69
N ALA A 21 3.12 8.58 6.46
CA ALA A 21 2.22 7.53 6.04
C ALA A 21 2.86 6.62 4.98
N ALA A 22 2.41 5.37 4.90
CA ALA A 22 2.87 4.39 3.92
C ALA A 22 1.68 3.71 3.25
N VAL A 23 1.67 3.72 1.92
CA VAL A 23 0.66 3.08 1.08
C VAL A 23 1.32 2.06 0.15
N ALA A 24 0.60 0.98 -0.14
CA ALA A 24 1.02 -0.01 -1.11
C ALA A 24 0.03 0.04 -2.29
N VAL A 25 0.55 0.01 -3.51
CA VAL A 25 -0.23 0.02 -4.74
C VAL A 25 -0.20 -1.38 -5.34
N GLY A 26 -1.38 -1.90 -5.66
CA GLY A 26 -1.54 -3.23 -6.21
C GLY A 26 -0.94 -3.35 -7.62
N PRO A 27 -0.57 -4.56 -8.06
CA PRO A 27 0.01 -4.78 -9.39
C PRO A 27 -0.93 -4.34 -10.53
N LEU A 28 -2.25 -4.44 -10.34
CA LEU A 28 -3.25 -4.04 -11.33
C LEU A 28 -3.38 -2.51 -11.47
N ASP A 29 -2.98 -1.75 -10.44
CA ASP A 29 -3.07 -0.30 -10.41
C ASP A 29 -1.74 0.38 -10.79
N SER A 30 -0.65 -0.38 -10.89
CA SER A 30 0.69 0.15 -11.17
C SER A 30 0.80 0.94 -12.49
N PRO A 31 0.20 0.51 -13.63
CA PRO A 31 0.27 1.31 -14.87
C PRO A 31 -0.48 2.64 -14.76
N ARG A 32 -1.49 2.71 -13.88
CA ARG A 32 -2.28 3.92 -13.61
C ARG A 32 -1.51 4.89 -12.72
N LEU A 33 -0.72 4.35 -11.78
CA LEU A 33 0.10 5.10 -10.85
C LEU A 33 1.08 6.02 -11.58
N ASP A 34 1.80 5.52 -12.60
CA ASP A 34 2.79 6.32 -13.33
C ASP A 34 2.15 7.55 -13.98
N LYS A 35 0.95 7.39 -14.56
CA LYS A 35 0.20 8.49 -15.15
C LYS A 35 -0.25 9.51 -14.11
N GLU A 36 -0.84 9.06 -12.99
CA GLU A 36 -1.31 9.95 -11.93
C GLU A 36 -0.15 10.71 -11.27
N LEU A 37 1.01 10.07 -11.09
CA LEU A 37 2.21 10.72 -10.56
C LEU A 37 2.73 11.81 -11.50
N GLU A 38 2.72 11.59 -12.81
CA GLU A 38 3.10 12.61 -13.80
C GLU A 38 2.13 13.80 -13.80
N GLU A 39 0.82 13.57 -13.68
CA GLU A 39 -0.18 14.63 -13.55
C GLU A 39 0.06 15.48 -12.29
N ILE A 40 0.31 14.86 -11.13
CA ILE A 40 0.55 15.61 -9.88
C ILE A 40 1.89 16.35 -9.92
N LYS A 41 2.93 15.79 -10.56
CA LYS A 41 4.21 16.49 -10.77
C LYS A 41 4.03 17.81 -11.52
N GLN A 42 3.12 17.85 -12.50
CA GLN A 42 2.84 19.06 -13.28
C GLN A 42 2.16 20.16 -12.47
N GLU A 43 1.48 19.83 -11.36
CA GLU A 43 0.90 20.83 -10.45
C GLU A 43 1.97 21.65 -9.70
N GLY A 44 3.24 21.20 -9.69
CA GLY A 44 4.39 21.94 -9.16
C GLY A 44 4.47 22.08 -7.63
N ASN A 45 3.46 21.62 -6.89
CA ASN A 45 3.40 21.76 -5.43
C ASN A 45 3.92 20.53 -4.64
N TRP A 46 4.33 19.49 -5.36
CA TRP A 46 4.77 18.21 -4.79
C TRP A 46 6.14 17.80 -5.31
N THR A 47 6.91 17.14 -4.46
CA THR A 47 8.18 16.49 -4.79
C THR A 47 8.02 14.98 -4.70
N PHE A 48 8.71 14.29 -5.61
CA PHE A 48 8.66 12.84 -5.77
C PHE A 48 10.09 12.33 -5.81
N GLU A 49 10.49 11.58 -4.79
CA GLU A 49 11.85 11.07 -4.64
C GLU A 49 11.81 9.56 -4.49
N THR A 50 12.57 8.84 -5.31
CA THR A 50 12.73 7.39 -5.14
C THR A 50 13.70 7.12 -3.99
N ILE A 51 13.20 6.54 -2.90
CA ILE A 51 13.97 6.25 -1.69
C ILE A 51 13.74 4.78 -1.33
N GLU A 52 14.82 3.99 -1.27
CA GLU A 52 14.82 2.64 -0.71
C GLU A 52 13.69 1.72 -1.24
N GLY A 53 13.40 1.81 -2.55
CA GLY A 53 12.40 0.97 -3.20
C GLY A 53 10.96 1.46 -3.10
N CYS A 54 10.74 2.71 -2.68
CA CYS A 54 9.45 3.39 -2.73
C CYS A 54 9.57 4.78 -3.36
N ILE A 55 8.44 5.38 -3.70
CA ILE A 55 8.34 6.78 -4.13
C ILE A 55 7.86 7.58 -2.92
N ARG A 56 8.68 8.51 -2.43
CA ARG A 56 8.29 9.45 -1.40
C ARG A 56 7.63 10.67 -2.02
N CYS A 57 6.40 10.93 -1.62
CA CYS A 57 5.61 12.09 -2.02
C CYS A 57 5.49 13.07 -0.85
N ARG A 58 5.87 14.34 -1.07
CA ARG A 58 5.72 15.41 -0.06
C ARG A 58 5.53 16.77 -0.71
N LYS A 59 4.97 17.73 0.02
CA LYS A 59 4.82 19.11 -0.47
C LYS A 59 6.18 19.81 -0.52
N VAL A 60 6.40 20.66 -1.53
CA VAL A 60 7.67 21.40 -1.71
C VAL A 60 8.03 22.23 -0.48
N GLU A 61 7.06 22.96 0.07
CA GLU A 61 7.28 23.90 1.19
C GLU A 61 7.35 23.23 2.57
N GLN A 62 7.00 21.95 2.67
CA GLN A 62 6.88 21.24 3.94
C GLN A 62 7.52 19.85 3.83
N PRO A 63 8.70 19.64 4.45
CA PRO A 63 9.37 18.34 4.39
C PRO A 63 8.58 17.23 5.11
N TRP A 64 7.65 17.60 5.99
CA TRP A 64 6.76 16.72 6.74
C TRP A 64 5.33 17.28 6.78
N PRO A 65 4.29 16.41 6.76
CA PRO A 65 4.36 14.96 6.62
C PRO A 65 4.65 14.53 5.17
N PHE A 66 5.14 13.30 5.00
CA PHE A 66 5.30 12.67 3.68
C PHE A 66 4.57 11.33 3.60
N ILE A 67 4.36 10.87 2.37
CA ILE A 67 3.74 9.58 2.05
C ILE A 67 4.74 8.75 1.25
N ASP A 68 5.07 7.57 1.74
CA ASP A 68 5.86 6.59 0.98
C ASP A 68 4.91 5.64 0.24
N VAL A 69 5.07 5.58 -1.08
CA VAL A 69 4.28 4.77 -2.01
C VAL A 69 5.10 3.58 -2.47
N TYR A 70 4.66 2.38 -2.09
CA TYR A 70 5.33 1.13 -2.43
C TYR A 70 4.58 0.42 -3.56
N ALA A 71 5.27 0.17 -4.67
CA ALA A 71 4.76 -0.69 -5.73
C ALA A 71 4.83 -2.16 -5.30
N THR A 72 3.81 -2.93 -5.65
CA THR A 72 3.76 -4.37 -5.41
C THR A 72 3.58 -5.13 -6.72
N GLU A 73 4.12 -6.34 -6.79
CA GLU A 73 4.03 -7.24 -7.93
C GLU A 73 3.37 -8.55 -7.53
N LEU A 74 2.77 -9.21 -8.52
CA LEU A 74 2.18 -10.53 -8.37
C LEU A 74 3.24 -11.59 -8.60
N HIS A 75 3.50 -12.42 -7.61
CA HIS A 75 4.43 -13.53 -7.70
C HIS A 75 3.68 -14.85 -7.68
N VAL A 76 3.70 -15.54 -8.80
CA VAL A 76 3.09 -16.85 -8.97
C VAL A 76 4.08 -17.95 -8.60
N LYS A 77 3.63 -18.94 -7.84
CA LYS A 77 4.31 -20.22 -7.65
C LYS A 77 3.81 -21.15 -8.77
N ASP A 78 4.73 -21.70 -9.54
CA ASP A 78 4.48 -22.70 -10.59
C ASP A 78 3.90 -22.20 -11.94
N ASP A 79 4.17 -20.95 -12.36
CA ASP A 79 3.80 -20.39 -13.68
C ASP A 79 2.29 -20.35 -14.03
N ILE A 80 1.40 -20.49 -13.04
CA ILE A 80 -0.07 -20.42 -13.19
C ILE A 80 -0.58 -18.96 -13.18
N ASP A 81 -1.24 -18.50 -14.24
CA ASP A 81 -1.88 -17.17 -14.23
C ASP A 81 -3.09 -17.14 -13.25
N VAL A 82 -2.83 -16.62 -12.05
CA VAL A 82 -3.79 -16.49 -10.93
C VAL A 82 -4.68 -15.26 -11.04
N THR A 83 -4.48 -14.37 -12.03
CA THR A 83 -5.29 -13.15 -12.17
C THR A 83 -6.73 -13.41 -12.62
N GLN A 84 -7.05 -14.66 -12.97
CA GLN A 84 -8.34 -15.09 -13.52
C GLN A 84 -9.13 -16.05 -12.61
N SER A 85 -8.64 -16.33 -11.40
CA SER A 85 -9.22 -17.33 -10.50
C SER A 85 -9.99 -16.67 -9.35
N GLU A 86 -11.30 -16.89 -9.27
CA GLU A 86 -12.15 -16.48 -8.13
C GLU A 86 -12.03 -17.42 -6.92
N ASP A 87 -11.19 -18.47 -7.00
CA ASP A 87 -11.10 -19.53 -6.00
C ASP A 87 -9.98 -19.30 -4.97
N ASN A 88 -10.31 -19.56 -3.70
CA ASN A 88 -9.35 -19.58 -2.57
C ASN A 88 -8.18 -20.58 -2.74
N ALA A 89 -8.21 -21.44 -3.77
CA ALA A 89 -7.09 -22.30 -4.14
C ALA A 89 -5.87 -21.49 -4.64
N ALA A 90 -6.09 -20.30 -5.22
CA ALA A 90 -5.03 -19.42 -5.74
C ALA A 90 -4.14 -18.79 -4.64
N ASP A 91 -4.60 -18.77 -3.39
CA ASP A 91 -3.85 -18.24 -2.24
C ASP A 91 -2.58 -19.01 -1.91
N HIS A 92 -2.53 -20.29 -2.27
CA HIS A 92 -1.34 -21.12 -2.14
C HIS A 92 -0.44 -21.03 -3.37
N LEU A 93 -1.00 -20.60 -4.50
CA LEU A 93 -0.37 -20.57 -5.82
C LEU A 93 0.21 -19.20 -6.16
N ALA A 94 -0.13 -18.13 -5.44
CA ALA A 94 0.48 -16.83 -5.67
C ALA A 94 0.43 -15.91 -4.45
N GLU A 95 1.41 -15.02 -4.42
CA GLU A 95 1.58 -14.02 -3.38
C GLU A 95 1.96 -12.67 -3.99
N ILE A 96 1.47 -11.60 -3.40
CA ILE A 96 1.85 -10.24 -3.77
C ILE A 96 3.08 -9.89 -2.92
N ARG A 97 4.09 -9.32 -3.56
CA ARG A 97 5.35 -8.91 -2.93
C ARG A 97 5.66 -7.46 -3.29
N TYR A 98 6.49 -6.77 -2.50
CA TYR A 98 7.01 -5.47 -2.95
C TYR A 98 7.82 -5.64 -4.23
N ALA A 99 7.65 -4.76 -5.22
CA ALA A 99 8.39 -4.85 -6.47
C ALA A 99 9.90 -4.65 -6.27
N SER A 100 10.30 -3.69 -5.42
CA SER A 100 11.71 -3.42 -5.14
C SER A 100 12.34 -4.42 -4.17
N GLU A 101 13.51 -4.95 -4.52
CA GLU A 101 14.33 -5.80 -3.63
C GLU A 101 14.75 -5.07 -2.34
N ALA A 102 15.02 -3.76 -2.41
CA ALA A 102 15.36 -2.96 -1.24
C ALA A 102 14.19 -2.90 -0.23
N ALA A 103 12.97 -2.74 -0.74
CA ALA A 103 11.76 -2.80 0.08
C ALA A 103 11.53 -4.21 0.66
N ARG A 104 11.76 -5.27 -0.13
CA ARG A 104 11.67 -6.67 0.33
C ARG A 104 12.62 -6.96 1.48
N LYS A 105 13.90 -6.54 1.39
CA LYS A 105 14.90 -6.78 2.44
C LYS A 105 14.52 -6.11 3.76
N LYS A 106 13.88 -4.94 3.72
CA LYS A 106 13.40 -4.24 4.92
C LYS A 106 12.11 -4.80 5.49
N ARG A 107 11.33 -5.49 4.65
CA ARG A 107 9.99 -5.99 4.98
C ARG A 107 9.85 -7.44 4.47
N PRO A 108 10.64 -8.39 5.00
CA PRO A 108 10.72 -9.74 4.45
C PRO A 108 9.42 -10.55 4.63
N ASP A 109 8.63 -10.25 5.67
CA ASP A 109 7.41 -10.99 6.02
C ASP A 109 6.11 -10.38 5.43
N ASP A 110 6.22 -9.41 4.52
CA ASP A 110 5.08 -8.70 3.94
C ASP A 110 4.50 -9.38 2.68
N ALA A 111 4.84 -10.64 2.39
CA ALA A 111 4.22 -11.37 1.27
C ALA A 111 2.70 -11.58 1.54
N TRP A 112 1.85 -10.98 0.71
CA TRP A 112 0.39 -11.00 0.88
C TRP A 112 -0.24 -12.11 0.04
N ARG A 113 -1.26 -12.78 0.57
CA ARG A 113 -2.13 -13.61 -0.26
C ARG A 113 -3.09 -12.73 -1.07
N ILE A 114 -3.35 -13.11 -2.31
CA ILE A 114 -4.20 -12.33 -3.23
C ILE A 114 -5.62 -12.17 -2.65
N SER A 115 -6.21 -13.21 -2.05
CA SER A 115 -7.56 -13.13 -1.45
C SER A 115 -7.67 -12.13 -0.30
N LYS A 116 -6.53 -11.77 0.32
CA LYS A 116 -6.50 -10.77 1.39
C LYS A 116 -6.44 -9.36 0.85
N LEU A 117 -6.02 -9.18 -0.40
CA LEU A 117 -5.97 -7.88 -1.06
C LEU A 117 -7.18 -7.62 -1.96
N TYR A 118 -7.76 -8.66 -2.57
CA TYR A 118 -8.87 -8.50 -3.49
C TYR A 118 -10.14 -9.25 -3.04
N PRO A 119 -11.30 -8.59 -3.00
CA PRO A 119 -11.48 -7.15 -3.20
C PRO A 119 -10.85 -6.34 -2.04
N LEU A 120 -10.57 -5.05 -2.22
CA LEU A 120 -10.16 -4.19 -1.10
C LEU A 120 -11.40 -3.77 -0.29
N LYS A 121 -11.31 -3.78 1.04
CA LYS A 121 -12.39 -3.31 1.92
C LYS A 121 -12.17 -1.86 2.32
N ALA A 122 -13.23 -1.07 2.26
CA ALA A 122 -13.21 0.31 2.75
C ALA A 122 -12.98 0.36 4.26
N CYS A 123 -11.87 0.94 4.72
CA CYS A 123 -11.62 1.19 6.13
C CYS A 123 -12.17 2.55 6.55
N THR A 124 -12.67 2.65 7.78
CA THR A 124 -13.17 3.92 8.31
C THR A 124 -11.98 4.81 8.69
N PHE A 125 -11.75 5.88 7.93
CA PHE A 125 -10.83 6.95 8.30
C PHE A 125 -11.59 8.10 8.96
N ARG A 126 -11.26 8.40 10.21
CA ARG A 126 -11.82 9.46 11.06
C ARG A 126 -10.97 10.74 11.04
N GLY A 127 -10.01 10.85 10.13
CA GLY A 127 -8.99 11.90 10.13
C GLY A 127 -9.47 13.32 9.77
N SER A 128 -10.70 13.51 9.28
CA SER A 128 -11.28 14.85 9.04
C SER A 128 -12.72 14.74 8.53
N SER A 129 -13.62 15.61 8.99
CA SER A 129 -14.99 15.77 8.44
C SER A 129 -15.03 16.19 6.97
N ARG A 130 -13.88 16.62 6.41
CA ARG A 130 -13.70 16.98 4.99
C ARG A 130 -13.14 15.84 4.14
N CYS A 131 -12.53 14.82 4.74
CA CYS A 131 -12.10 13.62 4.01
C CYS A 131 -13.23 12.58 4.05
N ARG A 132 -14.06 12.55 3.01
CA ARG A 132 -15.06 11.48 2.80
C ARG A 132 -14.45 10.19 2.25
N SER A 133 -13.13 10.14 2.06
CA SER A 133 -12.43 8.97 1.57
C SER A 133 -12.32 7.91 2.66
N ARG A 134 -12.88 6.74 2.39
CA ARG A 134 -12.62 5.52 3.16
C ARG A 134 -11.44 4.82 2.48
N PRO A 135 -10.21 4.97 2.99
CA PRO A 135 -9.06 4.36 2.33
C PRO A 135 -9.27 2.85 2.25
N PRO A 136 -8.97 2.24 1.10
CA PRO A 136 -9.05 0.80 0.97
C PRO A 136 -8.01 0.14 1.86
N ALA A 137 -8.37 -1.02 2.41
CA ALA A 137 -7.51 -1.84 3.24
C ALA A 137 -7.70 -3.33 2.89
N PRO A 138 -6.69 -4.17 3.15
CA PRO A 138 -6.81 -5.61 2.99
C PRO A 138 -7.97 -6.21 3.81
N HIS A 139 -8.59 -7.27 3.30
CA HIS A 139 -9.45 -8.14 4.09
C HIS A 139 -8.66 -8.69 5.29
N ASP A 140 -9.34 -8.83 6.42
CA ASP A 140 -8.76 -9.33 7.66
C ASP A 140 -7.48 -8.59 8.06
N SER A 141 -7.46 -7.26 7.87
CA SER A 141 -6.35 -6.37 8.24
C SER A 141 -5.82 -6.60 9.66
N ARG A 142 -6.65 -7.11 10.59
CA ARG A 142 -6.25 -7.51 11.94
C ARG A 142 -5.30 -8.72 11.93
N ASP A 143 -5.65 -9.78 11.21
CA ASP A 143 -4.83 -10.99 11.09
C ASP A 143 -3.54 -10.69 10.33
N TRP A 144 -3.60 -9.79 9.37
CA TRP A 144 -2.42 -9.27 8.69
C TRP A 144 -1.50 -8.51 9.65
N LEU A 145 -2.04 -7.53 10.40
CA LEU A 145 -1.27 -6.75 11.37
C LEU A 145 -0.59 -7.63 12.42
N ALA A 146 -1.25 -8.71 12.87
CA ALA A 146 -0.71 -9.65 13.86
C ALA A 146 0.44 -10.54 13.35
N ARG A 147 0.68 -10.59 12.03
CA ARG A 147 1.85 -11.27 11.44
C ARG A 147 3.05 -10.34 11.32
N VAL A 148 2.80 -9.04 11.18
CA VAL A 148 3.80 -8.01 10.94
C VAL A 148 4.27 -7.34 12.25
N TYR A 149 3.42 -7.33 13.29
CA TYR A 149 3.68 -6.78 14.62
C TYR A 149 3.41 -7.82 15.70
#